data_AF-X1IKP4-F1
#
_entry.id   AF-X1IKP4-F1
#
_cell.length_a   1.000
_cell.length_b   1.000
_cell.length_c   1.000
_cell.angle_alpha   90.00
_cell.angle_beta   90.00
_cell.angle_gamma   90.00
#
_symmetry.space_group_name_H-M   'P 1'
#
loop_
_entity.id
_entity.type
_entity.pdbx_description
1 polymer ?
#
loop_
_entity_poly.entity_id
_entity_poly.type
_entity_poly.pdbx_seq_one_letter_code
_entity_poly.pdbx_strand_id
1 'polypeptide(L)'
;MVNAKGELAGLITMRDIDRVQQYPLAARDQRGRLRAGAAVGVGDYERIDALIAADVDVIVVDTAHGHSQNVIDTVKTIKSKYDIDVIAGNIATAEAADDLIAAGANAVKVGIGPGAICTTRVISGVGVPQVSAIINCARAAVKHNIPVIADGGVRQSGDITKAIAAGASSVMIGSLFAGLKESPGQLVIFKGRQFKEYRGMGSLGAMVKGSAERYGQKSSTEKDKLVPEGVEGRVPYRGTLDDFIYQLVGGLRAGMGY
;
A
#
# COMPACT_ATOMS: atom_id res chain seq x y z
N MET A 1 17.34 -21.55 23.93
CA MET A 1 16.27 -22.45 24.43
C MET A 1 16.53 -23.84 23.88
N VAL A 2 16.46 -24.88 24.70
CA VAL A 2 16.67 -26.28 24.27
C VAL A 2 15.47 -27.13 24.68
N ASN A 3 15.18 -28.19 23.91
CA ASN A 3 14.13 -29.14 24.25
C ASN A 3 14.62 -30.16 25.31
N ALA A 4 13.74 -31.08 25.72
CA ALA A 4 14.05 -32.11 26.72
C ALA A 4 15.19 -33.07 26.31
N LYS A 5 15.53 -33.14 25.02
CA LYS A 5 16.63 -33.96 24.48
C LYS A 5 17.94 -33.18 24.33
N GLY A 6 17.97 -31.90 24.71
CA GLY A 6 19.15 -31.02 24.59
C GLY A 6 19.32 -30.39 23.21
N GLU A 7 18.36 -30.53 22.30
CA GLU A 7 18.43 -29.98 20.95
C GLU A 7 17.99 -28.50 20.94
N LEU A 8 18.58 -27.68 20.06
CA LEU A 8 18.26 -26.26 19.94
C LEU A 8 16.81 -26.06 19.49
N ALA A 9 16.01 -25.38 20.31
CA ALA A 9 14.61 -25.09 20.04
C ALA A 9 14.36 -23.61 19.68
N GLY A 10 15.30 -22.71 19.98
CA GLY A 10 15.19 -21.29 19.62
C GLY A 10 16.12 -20.39 20.41
N LEU A 11 16.11 -19.11 20.06
CA LEU A 11 16.94 -18.07 20.66
C LEU A 11 16.07 -16.85 20.98
N ILE A 12 16.26 -16.28 22.16
CA ILE A 12 15.73 -14.97 22.54
C ILE A 12 16.93 -14.13 22.94
N THR A 13 16.96 -12.89 22.49
CA THR A 13 18.03 -11.94 22.79
C THR A 13 17.52 -10.83 23.70
N MET A 14 18.42 -10.17 24.43
CA MET A 14 18.07 -8.99 25.24
C MET A 14 17.45 -7.89 24.36
N ARG A 15 17.92 -7.76 23.12
CA ARG A 15 17.36 -6.83 22.12
C ARG A 15 15.88 -7.09 21.87
N ASP A 16 15.42 -8.34 21.86
CA ASP A 16 14.01 -8.65 21.63
C ASP A 16 13.15 -8.12 22.78
N ILE A 17 13.61 -8.30 24.03
CA ILE A 17 12.95 -7.80 25.24
C ILE A 17 12.92 -6.26 25.24
N ASP A 18 14.06 -5.63 24.96
CA ASP A 18 14.17 -4.17 24.94
C ASP A 18 13.25 -3.55 23.87
N ARG A 19 13.14 -4.17 22.70
CA ARG A 19 12.27 -3.68 21.61
C ARG A 19 10.78 -3.81 21.94
N VAL A 20 10.39 -4.82 22.72
CA VAL A 20 9.01 -4.96 23.19
C VAL A 20 8.64 -3.82 24.13
N GLN A 21 9.53 -3.45 25.04
CA GLN A 21 9.33 -2.32 25.96
C GLN A 21 9.40 -0.98 25.24
N GLN A 22 10.36 -0.80 24.32
CA GLN A 22 10.55 0.45 23.59
C GLN A 22 9.38 0.78 22.65
N TYR A 23 8.76 -0.23 22.04
CA TYR A 23 7.65 -0.05 21.10
C TYR A 23 6.43 -0.87 21.53
N PRO A 24 5.65 -0.39 22.51
CA PRO A 24 4.49 -1.13 23.03
C PRO A 24 3.34 -1.21 22.02
N LEU A 25 3.23 -0.23 21.12
CA LEU A 25 2.19 -0.17 20.08
C LEU A 25 2.64 -0.77 18.74
N ALA A 26 3.74 -1.51 18.71
CA ALA A 26 4.21 -2.14 17.46
C ALA A 26 3.20 -3.15 16.92
N ALA A 27 2.91 -3.09 15.62
CA ALA A 27 2.06 -4.05 14.95
C ALA A 27 2.78 -5.40 14.83
N ARG A 28 2.33 -6.37 15.64
CA ARG A 28 2.92 -7.72 15.71
C ARG A 28 1.94 -8.81 15.29
N ASP A 29 2.46 -9.91 14.77
CA ASP A 29 1.73 -11.14 14.52
C ASP A 29 1.53 -11.92 15.84
N GLN A 30 0.84 -13.06 15.76
CA GLN A 30 0.57 -13.90 16.94
C GLN A 30 1.84 -14.52 17.56
N ARG A 31 2.96 -14.51 16.82
CA ARG A 31 4.28 -15.00 17.27
C ARG A 31 5.14 -13.88 17.86
N GLY A 32 4.65 -12.63 17.88
CA GLY A 32 5.37 -11.46 18.35
C GLY A 32 6.33 -10.82 17.34
N ARG A 33 6.33 -11.28 16.08
CA ARG A 33 7.14 -10.70 14.99
C ARG A 33 6.46 -9.47 14.42
N LEU A 34 7.22 -8.52 13.87
CA LEU A 34 6.64 -7.37 13.18
C LEU A 34 5.88 -7.82 11.95
N ARG A 35 4.70 -7.24 11.71
CA ARG A 35 3.91 -7.53 10.52
C ARG A 35 4.52 -6.90 9.26
N ALA A 36 4.48 -7.60 8.14
CA ALA A 36 4.91 -7.12 6.84
C ALA A 36 3.92 -7.54 5.73
N GLY A 37 3.65 -6.62 4.81
CA GLY A 37 2.86 -6.87 3.61
C GLY A 37 3.68 -6.71 2.34
N ALA A 38 3.27 -7.37 1.26
CA ALA A 38 3.98 -7.32 -0.01
C ALA A 38 3.04 -7.11 -1.19
N ALA A 39 3.45 -6.25 -2.14
CA ALA A 39 2.72 -6.02 -3.39
C ALA A 39 3.09 -7.06 -4.45
N VAL A 40 2.09 -7.51 -5.20
CA VAL A 40 2.22 -8.45 -6.32
C VAL A 40 1.44 -7.97 -7.54
N GLY A 41 1.92 -8.34 -8.72
CA GLY A 41 1.19 -8.13 -9.96
C GLY A 41 0.05 -9.14 -10.14
N VAL A 42 -0.74 -8.93 -11.19
CA VAL A 42 -1.82 -9.85 -11.58
C VAL A 42 -1.20 -11.13 -12.17
N GLY A 43 -1.57 -12.30 -11.65
CA GLY A 43 -1.02 -13.58 -12.09
C GLY A 43 0.44 -13.88 -11.70
N ASP A 44 1.04 -13.10 -10.79
CA ASP A 44 2.44 -13.26 -10.33
C ASP A 44 2.57 -14.37 -9.27
N TYR A 45 2.15 -15.59 -9.61
CA TYR A 45 2.00 -16.70 -8.66
C TYR A 45 3.33 -17.18 -8.08
N GLU A 46 4.42 -17.20 -8.86
CA GLU A 46 5.74 -17.59 -8.34
C GLU A 46 6.22 -16.64 -7.24
N ARG A 47 5.99 -15.34 -7.40
CA ARG A 47 6.31 -14.36 -6.36
C ARG A 47 5.43 -14.53 -5.13
N ILE A 48 4.14 -14.80 -5.32
CA ILE A 48 3.21 -15.06 -4.21
C ILE A 48 3.68 -16.27 -3.41
N ASP A 49 4.00 -17.37 -4.08
CA ASP A 49 4.52 -18.60 -3.47
C ASP A 49 5.78 -18.32 -2.64
N ALA A 50 6.74 -17.56 -3.21
CA ALA A 50 7.98 -17.18 -2.52
C ALA A 50 7.76 -16.26 -1.31
N LEU A 51 6.83 -15.31 -1.39
CA LEU A 51 6.50 -14.39 -0.30
C LEU A 51 5.80 -15.10 0.86
N ILE A 52 4.88 -16.02 0.54
CA ILE A 52 4.19 -16.83 1.56
C ILE A 52 5.18 -17.77 2.25
N ALA A 53 6.10 -18.39 1.50
CA ALA A 53 7.18 -19.19 2.08
C ALA A 53 8.10 -18.38 3.02
N ALA A 54 8.15 -17.06 2.85
CA ALA A 54 8.88 -16.12 3.71
C ALA A 54 8.04 -15.54 4.87
N ASP A 55 6.87 -16.11 5.17
CA ASP A 55 5.95 -15.68 6.23
C ASP A 55 5.42 -14.23 6.09
N VAL A 56 5.10 -13.79 4.87
CA VAL A 56 4.39 -12.50 4.69
C VAL A 56 2.99 -12.56 5.32
N ASP A 57 2.56 -11.48 5.99
CA ASP A 57 1.25 -11.44 6.65
C ASP A 57 0.09 -11.17 5.70
N VAL A 58 0.35 -10.39 4.64
CA VAL A 58 -0.69 -9.91 3.73
C VAL A 58 -0.15 -9.68 2.32
N ILE A 59 -0.91 -10.09 1.32
CA ILE A 59 -0.61 -9.86 -0.10
C ILE A 59 -1.48 -8.73 -0.63
N VAL A 60 -0.86 -7.79 -1.34
CA VAL A 60 -1.55 -6.68 -2.02
C VAL A 60 -1.51 -6.92 -3.53
N VAL A 61 -2.62 -7.36 -4.12
CA VAL A 61 -2.76 -7.42 -5.58
C VAL A 61 -2.94 -6.00 -6.10
N ASP A 62 -1.88 -5.45 -6.70
CA ASP A 62 -1.75 -4.03 -7.05
C ASP A 62 -1.79 -3.82 -8.56
N THR A 63 -2.89 -3.24 -9.05
CA THR A 63 -3.08 -2.87 -10.45
C THR A 63 -3.64 -1.45 -10.57
N ALA A 64 -3.49 -0.82 -11.74
CA ALA A 64 -4.16 0.44 -12.03
C ALA A 64 -5.69 0.26 -12.15
N HIS A 65 -6.19 -0.92 -12.57
CA HIS A 65 -7.62 -1.18 -12.72
C HIS A 65 -8.02 -2.51 -12.07
N GLY A 66 -8.39 -2.43 -10.79
CA GLY A 66 -8.76 -3.58 -9.96
C GLY A 66 -10.05 -4.28 -10.38
N HIS A 67 -10.92 -3.62 -11.14
CA HIS A 67 -12.19 -4.20 -11.63
C HIS A 67 -12.03 -4.95 -12.96
N SER A 68 -10.85 -5.52 -13.21
CA SER A 68 -10.60 -6.35 -14.38
C SER A 68 -10.73 -7.83 -14.03
N GLN A 69 -11.20 -8.63 -14.99
CA GLN A 69 -11.43 -10.07 -14.78
C GLN A 69 -10.18 -10.79 -14.28
N ASN A 70 -9.01 -10.46 -14.84
CA ASN A 70 -7.74 -11.08 -14.45
C ASN A 70 -7.40 -10.84 -12.96
N VAL A 71 -7.78 -9.69 -12.40
CA VAL A 71 -7.57 -9.39 -10.97
C VAL A 71 -8.50 -10.23 -10.12
N ILE A 72 -9.79 -10.30 -10.49
CA ILE A 72 -10.79 -11.12 -9.81
C ILE A 72 -10.33 -12.59 -9.79
N ASP A 73 -9.87 -13.11 -10.92
CA ASP A 73 -9.39 -14.48 -11.06
C ASP A 73 -8.10 -14.72 -10.25
N THR A 74 -7.20 -13.74 -10.21
CA THR A 74 -5.99 -13.79 -9.37
C THR A 74 -6.36 -13.88 -7.89
N VAL A 75 -7.28 -13.03 -7.41
CA VAL A 75 -7.73 -13.05 -6.01
C VAL A 75 -8.36 -14.40 -5.68
N LYS A 76 -9.27 -14.91 -6.51
CA LYS A 76 -9.88 -16.23 -6.32
C LYS A 76 -8.84 -17.35 -6.26
N THR A 77 -7.84 -17.31 -7.14
CA THR A 77 -6.76 -18.31 -7.17
C THR A 77 -5.88 -18.26 -5.92
N ILE A 78 -5.55 -17.06 -5.43
CA ILE A 78 -4.79 -16.92 -4.17
C ILE A 78 -5.61 -17.51 -3.02
N LYS A 79 -6.88 -17.12 -2.90
CA LYS A 79 -7.76 -17.57 -1.81
C LYS A 79 -8.12 -19.05 -1.88
N SER A 80 -8.03 -19.70 -3.04
CA SER A 80 -8.25 -21.15 -3.15
C SER A 80 -7.01 -21.97 -2.77
N LYS A 81 -5.80 -21.41 -2.96
CA LYS A 81 -4.53 -22.10 -2.69
C LYS A 81 -3.98 -21.81 -1.28
N TYR A 82 -4.30 -20.64 -0.72
CA TYR A 82 -3.66 -20.13 0.50
C TYR A 82 -4.65 -19.57 1.51
N ASP A 83 -4.38 -19.85 2.79
CA ASP A 83 -5.01 -19.17 3.92
C ASP A 83 -4.20 -17.92 4.30
N ILE A 84 -4.37 -16.86 3.52
CA ILE A 84 -3.69 -15.57 3.73
C ILE A 84 -4.64 -14.41 3.48
N ASP A 85 -4.42 -13.29 4.18
CA ASP A 85 -5.13 -12.05 3.92
C ASP A 85 -4.73 -11.45 2.56
N VAL A 86 -5.73 -11.07 1.77
CA VAL A 86 -5.54 -10.44 0.45
C VAL A 86 -6.18 -9.07 0.42
N ILE A 87 -5.39 -8.05 0.06
CA ILE A 87 -5.84 -6.70 -0.26
C ILE A 87 -5.86 -6.57 -1.78
N ALA A 88 -6.98 -6.15 -2.37
CA ALA A 88 -7.09 -5.99 -3.82
C ALA A 88 -7.46 -4.57 -4.23
N GLY A 89 -6.83 -4.06 -5.29
CA GLY A 89 -7.13 -2.75 -5.86
C GLY A 89 -6.22 -2.35 -7.02
N ASN A 90 -6.33 -1.15 -7.57
CA ASN A 90 -7.20 -0.06 -7.09
C ASN A 90 -8.59 -0.06 -7.73
N ILE A 91 -9.58 0.34 -6.95
CA ILE A 91 -10.96 0.55 -7.40
C ILE A 91 -11.46 1.94 -7.01
N ALA A 92 -12.61 2.36 -7.57
CA ALA A 92 -13.23 3.64 -7.24
C ALA A 92 -14.76 3.63 -7.24
N THR A 93 -15.39 2.46 -7.43
CA THR A 93 -16.85 2.28 -7.56
C THR A 93 -17.34 1.21 -6.58
N ALA A 94 -18.64 1.23 -6.30
CA ALA A 94 -19.27 0.28 -5.38
C ALA A 94 -19.27 -1.14 -5.97
N GLU A 95 -19.58 -1.25 -7.27
CA GLU A 95 -19.65 -2.50 -8.01
C GLU A 95 -18.30 -3.21 -8.02
N ALA A 96 -17.21 -2.46 -8.22
CA ALA A 96 -15.85 -2.99 -8.17
C ALA A 96 -15.48 -3.50 -6.76
N ALA A 97 -16.01 -2.88 -5.71
CA ALA A 97 -15.80 -3.33 -4.34
C ALA A 97 -16.54 -4.63 -4.09
N ASP A 98 -17.83 -4.70 -4.46
CA ASP A 98 -18.65 -5.90 -4.32
C ASP A 98 -18.02 -7.09 -5.07
N ASP A 99 -17.54 -6.89 -6.30
CA ASP A 99 -16.94 -7.96 -7.10
C ASP A 99 -15.61 -8.46 -6.52
N LEU A 100 -14.74 -7.57 -6.03
CA LEU A 100 -13.49 -7.98 -5.38
C LEU A 100 -13.72 -8.66 -4.02
N ILE A 101 -14.73 -8.21 -3.27
CA ILE A 101 -15.13 -8.85 -2.02
C ILE A 101 -15.69 -10.25 -2.30
N ALA A 102 -16.56 -10.39 -3.29
CA ALA A 102 -17.10 -11.67 -3.73
C ALA A 102 -16.00 -12.63 -4.26
N ALA A 103 -14.92 -12.08 -4.81
CA ALA A 103 -13.73 -12.85 -5.20
C ALA A 103 -12.93 -13.39 -4.00
N GLY A 104 -13.14 -12.84 -2.79
CA GLY A 104 -12.48 -13.25 -1.55
C GLY A 104 -11.45 -12.25 -1.00
N ALA A 105 -11.43 -11.01 -1.47
CA ALA A 105 -10.55 -9.99 -0.90
C ALA A 105 -10.92 -9.68 0.56
N ASN A 106 -9.93 -9.70 1.45
CA ASN A 106 -10.06 -9.38 2.87
C ASN A 106 -10.05 -7.87 3.13
N ALA A 107 -9.57 -7.06 2.18
CA ALA A 107 -9.74 -5.61 2.14
C ALA A 107 -9.70 -5.10 0.70
N VAL A 108 -10.29 -3.93 0.45
CA VAL A 108 -10.23 -3.27 -0.85
C VAL A 108 -9.45 -1.96 -0.79
N LYS A 109 -8.60 -1.73 -1.79
CA LYS A 109 -7.76 -0.53 -1.91
C LYS A 109 -8.38 0.44 -2.91
N VAL A 110 -8.70 1.65 -2.45
CA VAL A 110 -9.55 2.62 -3.15
C VAL A 110 -8.76 3.85 -3.55
N GLY A 111 -8.79 4.17 -4.85
CA GLY A 111 -8.27 5.41 -5.40
C GLY A 111 -7.72 5.27 -6.81
N ILE A 112 -8.34 5.97 -7.77
CA ILE A 112 -7.88 6.04 -9.16
C ILE A 112 -7.48 7.48 -9.51
N GLY A 113 -6.18 7.67 -9.73
CA GLY A 113 -5.57 8.96 -10.02
C GLY A 113 -5.47 10.03 -8.91
N PRO A 114 -5.71 9.78 -7.60
CA PRO A 114 -5.59 10.84 -6.58
C PRO A 114 -4.14 11.10 -6.13
N GLY A 115 -3.21 10.22 -6.50
CA GLY A 115 -1.82 10.27 -6.04
C GLY A 115 -1.10 11.52 -6.51
N ALA A 116 -0.25 12.11 -5.66
CA ALA A 116 0.45 13.37 -5.93
C ALA A 116 1.34 13.37 -7.19
N ILE A 117 1.74 12.18 -7.65
CA ILE A 117 2.61 11.98 -8.82
C ILE A 117 1.97 11.07 -9.87
N CYS A 118 0.66 10.85 -9.75
CA CYS A 118 -0.11 10.06 -10.70
C CYS A 118 -0.74 11.01 -11.72
N THR A 119 -0.57 10.69 -13.00
CA THR A 119 -1.13 11.45 -14.12
C THR A 119 -2.24 10.69 -14.84
N THR A 120 -2.71 9.54 -14.32
CA THR A 120 -3.80 8.74 -14.90
C THR A 120 -5.00 9.59 -15.32
N ARG A 121 -5.48 10.51 -14.47
CA ARG A 121 -6.61 11.41 -14.82
C ARG A 121 -6.31 12.36 -15.97
N VAL A 122 -5.06 12.81 -16.08
CA VAL A 122 -4.63 13.76 -17.10
C VAL A 122 -4.39 13.04 -18.43
N ILE A 123 -3.76 11.87 -18.40
CA ILE A 123 -3.34 11.13 -19.58
C ILE A 123 -4.48 10.27 -20.14
N SER A 124 -5.17 9.51 -19.29
CA SER A 124 -6.25 8.60 -19.72
C SER A 124 -7.65 9.21 -19.61
N GLY A 125 -7.80 10.32 -18.86
CA GLY A 125 -9.11 10.88 -18.51
C GLY A 125 -9.87 10.12 -17.41
N VAL A 126 -9.33 9.00 -16.91
CA VAL A 126 -10.03 8.11 -15.97
C VAL A 126 -9.73 8.49 -14.51
N GLY A 127 -10.79 8.57 -13.70
CA GLY A 127 -10.69 8.66 -12.24
C GLY A 127 -11.95 9.16 -11.56
N VAL A 128 -11.96 9.12 -10.23
CA VAL A 128 -13.07 9.58 -9.38
C VAL A 128 -12.52 10.44 -8.24
N PRO A 129 -13.12 11.58 -7.88
CA PRO A 129 -12.69 12.34 -6.70
C PRO A 129 -12.57 11.46 -5.45
N GLN A 130 -11.44 11.57 -4.73
CA GLN A 130 -11.03 10.53 -3.77
C GLN A 130 -12.04 10.31 -2.63
N VAL A 131 -12.59 11.40 -2.07
CA VAL A 131 -13.60 11.29 -1.00
C VAL A 131 -14.87 10.57 -1.52
N SER A 132 -15.32 10.90 -2.73
CA SER A 132 -16.46 10.23 -3.35
C SER A 132 -16.19 8.74 -3.62
N ALA A 133 -14.98 8.41 -4.11
CA ALA A 133 -14.56 7.02 -4.31
C ALA A 133 -14.59 6.22 -3.01
N ILE A 134 -14.04 6.80 -1.92
CA ILE A 134 -14.06 6.18 -0.59
C ILE A 134 -15.51 5.94 -0.13
N ILE A 135 -16.38 6.95 -0.19
CA ILE A 135 -17.79 6.83 0.23
C ILE A 135 -18.50 5.73 -0.55
N ASN A 136 -18.30 5.68 -1.88
CA ASN A 136 -18.95 4.69 -2.74
C ASN A 136 -18.51 3.27 -2.38
N CYS A 137 -17.21 3.02 -2.28
CA CYS A 137 -16.67 1.71 -1.95
C CYS A 137 -16.98 1.31 -0.50
N ALA A 138 -16.95 2.25 0.45
CA ALA A 138 -17.24 1.98 1.87
C ALA A 138 -18.70 1.55 2.08
N ARG A 139 -19.66 2.15 1.35
CA ARG A 139 -21.08 1.76 1.40
C ARG A 139 -21.32 0.33 0.90
N ALA A 140 -20.53 -0.14 -0.05
CA ALA A 140 -20.55 -1.53 -0.50
C ALA A 140 -19.89 -2.44 0.55
N ALA A 141 -18.64 -2.13 0.90
CA ALA A 141 -17.80 -2.98 1.76
C ALA A 141 -18.35 -3.17 3.19
N VAL A 142 -19.03 -2.17 3.74
CA VAL A 142 -19.61 -2.26 5.09
C VAL A 142 -20.66 -3.36 5.22
N LYS A 143 -21.40 -3.67 4.13
CA LYS A 143 -22.40 -4.76 4.11
C LYS A 143 -21.76 -6.13 4.35
N HIS A 144 -20.47 -6.25 4.05
CA HIS A 144 -19.69 -7.47 4.16
C HIS A 144 -18.69 -7.43 5.33
N ASN A 145 -18.68 -6.36 6.13
CA ASN A 145 -17.68 -6.10 7.16
C ASN A 145 -16.23 -6.16 6.63
N ILE A 146 -16.02 -5.66 5.41
CA ILE A 146 -14.70 -5.62 4.77
C ILE A 146 -14.11 -4.20 4.88
N PRO A 147 -12.86 -4.05 5.36
CA PRO A 147 -12.22 -2.75 5.47
C PRO A 147 -11.84 -2.14 4.12
N VAL A 148 -11.93 -0.81 4.06
CA VAL A 148 -11.53 0.02 2.92
C VAL A 148 -10.23 0.76 3.23
N ILE A 149 -9.27 0.69 2.31
CA ILE A 149 -8.00 1.43 2.39
C ILE A 149 -8.04 2.60 1.41
N ALA A 150 -7.97 3.83 1.91
CA ALA A 150 -7.86 5.01 1.05
C ALA A 150 -6.41 5.20 0.57
N ASP A 151 -6.16 5.01 -0.72
CA ASP A 151 -4.82 5.08 -1.34
C ASP A 151 -4.65 6.36 -2.17
N GLY A 152 -3.76 7.23 -1.71
CA GLY A 152 -3.39 8.48 -2.39
C GLY A 152 -4.27 9.69 -2.03
N GLY A 153 -3.83 10.87 -2.47
CA GLY A 153 -4.52 12.16 -2.23
C GLY A 153 -4.28 12.82 -0.87
N VAL A 154 -3.67 12.11 0.09
CA VAL A 154 -3.35 12.65 1.43
C VAL A 154 -2.16 13.60 1.35
N ARG A 155 -2.39 14.89 1.67
CA ARG A 155 -1.34 15.93 1.68
C ARG A 155 -1.00 16.43 3.09
N GLN A 156 -1.91 16.24 4.03
CA GLN A 156 -1.79 16.68 5.42
C GLN A 156 -2.63 15.79 6.35
N SER A 157 -2.40 15.89 7.66
CA SER A 157 -3.09 15.07 8.68
C SER A 157 -4.62 15.21 8.64
N GLY A 158 -5.15 16.40 8.35
CA GLY A 158 -6.59 16.61 8.19
C GLY A 158 -7.22 15.81 7.05
N ASP A 159 -6.46 15.47 6.01
CA ASP A 159 -6.97 14.63 4.91
C ASP A 159 -7.13 13.16 5.36
N ILE A 160 -6.32 12.70 6.32
CA ILE A 160 -6.50 11.39 6.96
C ILE A 160 -7.83 11.37 7.71
N THR A 161 -8.10 12.41 8.52
CA THR A 161 -9.37 12.55 9.26
C THR A 161 -10.57 12.47 8.32
N LYS A 162 -10.53 13.22 7.21
CA LYS A 162 -11.61 13.20 6.19
C LYS A 162 -11.77 11.84 5.53
N ALA A 163 -10.67 11.14 5.21
CA ALA A 163 -10.73 9.82 4.61
C ALA A 163 -11.35 8.78 5.56
N ILE A 164 -10.97 8.79 6.83
CA ILE A 164 -11.57 7.92 7.86
C ILE A 164 -13.04 8.27 8.06
N ALA A 165 -13.38 9.56 8.18
CA ALA A 165 -14.78 10.01 8.30
C ALA A 165 -15.64 9.66 7.07
N ALA A 166 -15.03 9.56 5.88
CA ALA A 166 -15.68 9.12 4.65
C ALA A 166 -15.94 7.60 4.59
N GLY A 167 -15.44 6.83 5.55
CA GLY A 167 -15.67 5.38 5.68
C GLY A 167 -14.45 4.50 5.41
N ALA A 168 -13.26 5.07 5.22
CA ALA A 168 -12.04 4.26 5.15
C ALA A 168 -11.66 3.74 6.54
N SER A 169 -11.19 2.49 6.61
CA SER A 169 -10.65 1.89 7.83
C SER A 169 -9.18 2.27 8.06
N SER A 170 -8.45 2.56 6.98
CA SER A 170 -7.06 3.01 7.03
C SER A 170 -6.71 3.85 5.79
N VAL A 171 -5.54 4.49 5.83
CA VAL A 171 -5.00 5.28 4.71
C VAL A 171 -3.64 4.73 4.28
N MET A 172 -3.39 4.70 2.98
CA MET A 172 -2.10 4.38 2.38
C MET A 172 -1.46 5.67 1.84
N ILE A 173 -0.26 5.98 2.33
CA ILE A 173 0.42 7.26 2.11
C ILE A 173 1.74 7.04 1.39
N GLY A 174 1.92 7.71 0.25
CA GLY A 174 3.18 7.70 -0.51
C GLY A 174 4.02 8.95 -0.29
N SER A 175 3.56 10.09 -0.82
CA SER A 175 4.38 11.31 -0.96
C SER A 175 4.88 11.90 0.36
N LEU A 176 4.11 11.78 1.45
CA LEU A 176 4.55 12.27 2.76
C LEU A 176 5.66 11.39 3.35
N PHE A 177 5.65 10.09 3.05
CA PHE A 177 6.66 9.15 3.54
C PHE A 177 7.91 9.09 2.67
N ALA A 178 7.81 9.48 1.38
CA ALA A 178 8.94 9.46 0.46
C ALA A 178 10.14 10.30 0.91
N GLY A 179 9.91 11.40 1.66
CA GLY A 179 10.97 12.28 2.15
C GLY A 179 11.60 11.88 3.49
N LEU A 180 11.18 10.78 4.10
CA LEU A 180 11.65 10.36 5.42
C LEU A 180 12.97 9.60 5.34
N LYS A 181 13.71 9.55 6.44
CA LYS A 181 15.01 8.87 6.54
C LYS A 181 14.93 7.41 6.13
N GLU A 182 13.89 6.71 6.59
CA GLU A 182 13.66 5.28 6.42
C GLU A 182 13.18 4.90 5.01
N SER A 183 12.70 5.87 4.22
CA SER A 183 12.24 5.57 2.86
C SER A 183 13.42 5.12 1.97
N PRO A 184 13.17 4.27 0.96
CA PRO A 184 14.18 4.01 -0.06
C PRO A 184 14.44 5.27 -0.90
N GLY A 185 15.64 5.39 -1.48
CA GLY A 185 16.03 6.51 -2.34
C GLY A 185 17.15 7.35 -1.74
N GLN A 186 17.94 7.99 -2.61
CA GLN A 186 19.12 8.75 -2.21
C GLN A 186 18.75 10.15 -1.71
N LEU A 187 19.52 10.62 -0.73
CA LEU A 187 19.47 12.01 -0.27
C LEU A 187 20.28 12.87 -1.23
N VAL A 188 19.67 13.92 -1.77
CA VAL A 188 20.27 14.82 -2.75
C VAL A 188 20.20 16.25 -2.22
N ILE A 189 21.28 17.01 -2.39
CA ILE A 189 21.31 18.44 -2.08
C ILE A 189 20.93 19.21 -3.35
N PHE A 190 19.88 20.03 -3.27
CA PHE A 190 19.46 20.88 -4.36
C PHE A 190 19.18 22.29 -3.84
N LYS A 191 19.83 23.30 -4.43
CA LYS A 191 19.75 24.70 -4.00
C LYS A 191 19.94 24.87 -2.48
N GLY A 192 20.92 24.18 -1.91
CA GLY A 192 21.27 24.25 -0.49
C GLY A 192 20.29 23.56 0.47
N ARG A 193 19.29 22.82 -0.03
CA ARG A 193 18.34 22.05 0.80
C ARG A 193 18.42 20.56 0.49
N GLN A 194 18.10 19.74 1.48
CA GLN A 194 18.06 18.29 1.34
C GLN A 194 16.73 17.80 0.78
N PHE A 195 16.80 16.89 -0.18
CA PHE A 195 15.67 16.24 -0.84
C PHE A 195 15.89 14.73 -0.94
N LYS A 196 14.83 13.97 -1.14
CA LYS A 196 14.91 12.57 -1.56
C LYS A 196 14.28 12.39 -2.94
N GLU A 197 14.85 11.49 -3.73
CA GLU A 197 14.28 11.07 -5.01
C GLU A 197 12.95 10.34 -4.77
N TYR A 198 11.92 10.69 -5.56
CA TYR A 198 10.58 10.11 -5.46
C TYR A 198 9.97 9.98 -6.85
N ARG A 199 9.38 8.82 -7.14
CA ARG A 199 8.81 8.52 -8.46
C ARG A 199 7.57 7.64 -8.37
N GLY A 200 6.69 7.80 -9.35
CA GLY A 200 5.40 7.13 -9.38
C GLY A 200 5.53 5.78 -10.07
N MET A 201 4.69 4.81 -9.71
CA MET A 201 4.72 3.51 -10.38
C MET A 201 4.43 3.62 -11.88
N GLY A 202 3.70 4.64 -12.32
CA GLY A 202 3.44 4.92 -13.74
C GLY A 202 4.51 5.79 -14.41
N SER A 203 5.58 6.17 -13.69
CA SER A 203 6.68 6.92 -14.30
C SER A 203 7.53 6.01 -15.18
N LEU A 204 8.14 6.57 -16.23
CA LEU A 204 8.95 5.81 -17.18
C LEU A 204 10.06 5.02 -16.48
N GLY A 205 10.77 5.61 -15.51
CA GLY A 205 11.85 4.93 -14.80
C GLY A 205 11.38 3.87 -13.82
N ALA A 206 10.13 3.92 -13.33
CA ALA A 206 9.53 2.82 -12.59
C ALA A 206 9.08 1.69 -13.53
N MET A 207 8.43 2.04 -14.64
CA MET A 207 7.87 1.07 -15.61
C MET A 207 8.96 0.21 -16.24
N VAL A 208 10.08 0.82 -16.63
CA VAL A 208 11.28 0.12 -17.13
C VAL A 208 11.88 -0.83 -16.09
N LYS A 209 11.64 -0.58 -14.80
CA LYS A 209 12.09 -1.44 -13.69
C LYS A 209 11.01 -2.42 -13.21
N GLY A 210 9.97 -2.65 -14.01
CA GLY A 210 9.01 -3.75 -13.81
C GLY A 210 7.58 -3.33 -13.46
N SER A 211 7.28 -2.04 -13.27
CA SER A 211 5.90 -1.62 -12.99
C SER A 211 5.02 -1.44 -14.23
N ALA A 212 5.52 -1.71 -15.44
CA ALA A 212 4.75 -1.59 -16.69
C ALA A 212 3.51 -2.51 -16.72
N GLU A 213 3.60 -3.69 -16.11
CA GLU A 213 2.49 -4.65 -16.02
C GLU A 213 1.28 -4.07 -15.27
N ARG A 214 1.53 -3.24 -14.24
CA ARG A 214 0.49 -2.53 -13.47
C ARG A 214 -0.43 -1.68 -14.37
N TYR A 215 0.09 -1.22 -15.51
CA TYR A 215 -0.59 -0.35 -16.47
C TYR A 215 -0.95 -1.07 -17.78
N GLY A 216 -0.86 -2.40 -17.83
CA GLY A 216 -1.20 -3.18 -19.03
C GLY A 216 -0.21 -3.04 -20.19
N GLN A 217 1.01 -2.52 -19.96
CA GLN A 217 1.99 -2.20 -21.01
C GLN A 217 3.15 -3.22 -21.08
N LYS A 218 2.91 -4.48 -20.67
CA LYS A 218 3.93 -5.54 -20.60
C LYS A 218 4.58 -5.87 -21.96
N SER A 219 3.84 -5.71 -23.07
CA SER A 219 4.30 -6.03 -24.43
C SER A 219 5.17 -4.94 -25.07
N SER A 220 5.30 -3.77 -24.43
CA SER A 220 6.07 -2.65 -24.95
C SER A 220 7.48 -2.64 -24.33
N THR A 221 8.40 -3.41 -24.91
CA THR A 221 9.81 -3.49 -24.45
C THR A 221 10.65 -2.27 -24.85
N GLU A 222 10.19 -1.48 -25.83
CA GLU A 222 10.83 -0.24 -26.24
C GLU A 222 10.38 0.91 -25.32
N LYS A 223 11.33 1.55 -24.63
CA LYS A 223 11.10 2.73 -23.78
C LYS A 223 10.24 3.80 -24.46
N ASP A 224 10.41 3.96 -25.78
CA ASP A 224 9.77 5.00 -26.58
C ASP A 224 8.28 4.73 -26.86
N LYS A 225 7.79 3.51 -26.60
CA LYS A 225 6.39 3.13 -26.80
C LYS A 225 5.58 3.07 -25.50
N LEU A 226 6.22 3.30 -24.35
CA LEU A 226 5.53 3.35 -23.06
C LEU A 226 4.79 4.68 -22.92
N VAL A 227 3.55 4.62 -22.46
CA VAL A 227 2.69 5.78 -22.14
C VAL A 227 2.67 5.95 -20.63
N PRO A 228 3.49 6.85 -20.05
CA PRO A 228 3.63 6.96 -18.60
C PRO A 228 2.41 7.64 -17.95
N GLU A 229 1.89 7.02 -16.90
CA GLU A 229 0.80 7.53 -16.05
C GLU A 229 1.31 8.05 -14.69
N GLY A 230 2.60 8.40 -14.61
CA GLY A 230 3.18 9.04 -13.45
C GLY A 230 4.43 9.84 -13.78
N VAL A 231 4.88 10.62 -12.79
CA VAL A 231 6.05 11.49 -12.91
C VAL A 231 7.15 11.11 -11.92
N GLU A 232 8.38 11.55 -12.22
CA GLU A 232 9.52 11.49 -11.31
C GLU A 232 9.81 12.89 -10.76
N GLY A 233 10.29 12.96 -9.53
CA GLY A 233 10.58 14.22 -8.88
C GLY A 233 11.41 14.06 -7.62
N ARG A 234 11.40 15.13 -6.82
CA ARG A 234 12.11 15.20 -5.54
C ARG A 234 11.17 15.74 -4.49
N VAL A 235 11.23 15.16 -3.29
CA VAL A 235 10.48 15.64 -2.12
C VAL A 235 11.45 16.16 -1.07
N PRO A 236 11.11 17.24 -0.34
CA PRO A 236 11.96 17.71 0.76
C PRO A 236 12.24 16.60 1.77
N TYR A 237 13.46 16.57 2.32
CA TYR A 237 13.76 15.68 3.45
C TYR A 237 12.95 16.11 4.68
N ARG A 238 12.33 15.15 5.37
CA ARG A 238 11.35 15.38 6.44
C ARG A 238 11.75 14.83 7.81
N GLY A 239 12.98 14.35 7.96
CA GLY A 239 13.43 13.74 9.22
C GLY A 239 13.05 12.26 9.34
N THR A 240 12.80 11.81 10.56
CA THR A 240 12.51 10.39 10.87
C THR A 240 11.02 10.08 10.79
N LEU A 241 10.69 8.81 10.56
CA LEU A 241 9.30 8.35 10.51
C LEU A 241 8.58 8.51 11.85
N ASP A 242 9.27 8.33 12.97
CA ASP A 242 8.68 8.36 14.31
C ASP A 242 8.03 9.72 14.63
N ASP A 243 8.81 10.79 14.51
CA ASP A 243 8.34 12.17 14.71
C ASP A 243 7.18 12.51 13.76
N PHE A 244 7.26 12.02 12.52
CA PHE A 244 6.29 12.31 11.49
C PHE A 244 4.95 11.61 11.74
N ILE A 245 4.98 10.32 12.13
CA ILE A 245 3.78 9.56 12.50
C ILE A 245 3.12 10.17 13.73
N TYR A 246 3.90 10.60 14.73
CA TYR A 246 3.35 11.27 15.92
C TYR A 246 2.47 12.47 15.54
N GLN A 247 2.94 13.32 14.62
CA GLN A 247 2.16 14.48 14.15
C GLN A 247 0.92 14.08 13.34
N LEU A 248 1.02 13.07 12.48
CA LEU A 248 -0.13 12.58 11.70
C LEU A 248 -1.23 12.00 12.61
N VAL A 249 -0.85 11.15 13.57
CA VAL A 249 -1.76 10.56 14.56
C VAL A 249 -2.33 11.64 15.49
N GLY A 250 -1.52 12.61 15.91
CA GLY A 250 -1.98 13.76 16.70
C GLY A 250 -3.05 14.57 15.96
N GLY A 251 -2.86 14.82 14.67
CA GLY A 251 -3.86 15.50 13.84
C GLY A 251 -5.16 14.69 13.69
N LEU A 252 -5.07 13.36 13.53
CA LEU A 252 -6.25 12.49 13.52
C LEU A 252 -6.99 12.51 14.87
N ARG A 253 -6.26 12.41 15.99
CA ARG A 253 -6.85 12.45 17.34
C ARG A 253 -7.58 13.77 17.60
N ALA A 254 -6.99 14.90 17.20
CA ALA A 254 -7.65 16.19 17.28
C ALA A 254 -8.93 16.21 16.43
N GLY A 255 -8.87 15.70 15.20
CA GLY A 255 -10.03 15.59 14.31
C GLY A 255 -11.14 14.67 14.81
N MET A 256 -10.81 13.64 15.61
CA MET A 256 -11.79 12.76 16.26
C MET A 256 -12.40 13.37 17.54
N GLY A 257 -11.73 14.37 18.13
CA GLY A 257 -12.20 15.04 19.33
C GLY A 257 -13.21 16.15 19.07
N TYR A 258 -13.14 16.77 17.88
CA TYR A 258 -14.19 17.66 17.35
C TYR A 258 -15.39 16.86 16.86
#